data_AF-A0A6M3KTM1-F1
#
_entry.id   AF-A0A6M3KTM1-F1
#
_cell.length_a   1.000
_cell.length_b   1.000
_cell.length_c   1.000
_cell.angle_alpha   90.00
_cell.angle_beta   90.00
_cell.angle_gamma   90.00
#
_symmetry.space_group_name_H-M   'P 1'
#
loop_
_entity.id
_entity.type
_entity.pdbx_description
1 polymer ?
#
loop_
_entity_poly.entity_id
_entity_poly.type
_entity_poly.pdbx_seq_one_letter_code
_entity_poly.pdbx_strand_id
1 'polypeptide(L)'
;LKEKKIKTKVEVLSYYSLHSIPECKICGRTELIKLEIDHIKDGGNKHREQLNNHGGYAFYRWLQINGYPSGYQTLCRQCNEHKSFLTGTRKGKAGRRGYEILQYDKNNNLINSYNSLREAARENNLLHQTISYAIKNKSNNKAYGYVWKLKENEKCQNLVKL
;
A
#
# COMPACT_ATOMS: atom_id res chain seq x y z
N LEU A 1 -7.15 19.76 34.59
CA LEU A 1 -7.39 19.53 33.13
C LEU A 1 -6.19 18.89 32.42
N LYS A 2 -4.96 19.39 32.61
CA LYS A 2 -3.74 18.87 31.96
C LYS A 2 -3.42 17.41 32.31
N GLU A 3 -3.45 17.06 33.59
CA GLU A 3 -3.22 15.68 34.08
C GLU A 3 -4.22 14.68 33.51
N LYS A 4 -5.51 15.05 33.48
CA LYS A 4 -6.56 14.22 32.87
C LYS A 4 -6.29 13.93 31.39
N LYS A 5 -5.82 14.94 30.62
CA LYS A 5 -5.44 14.75 29.21
C LYS A 5 -4.25 13.79 29.07
N ILE A 6 -3.25 13.89 29.94
CA ILE A 6 -2.07 13.02 29.94
C ILE A 6 -2.49 11.59 30.30
N LYS A 7 -3.28 11.40 31.36
CA LYS A 7 -3.79 10.09 31.79
C LYS A 7 -4.57 9.41 30.67
N THR A 8 -5.55 10.11 30.07
CA THR A 8 -6.32 9.59 28.92
C THR A 8 -5.41 9.22 27.74
N LYS A 9 -4.38 10.04 27.45
CA LYS A 9 -3.42 9.72 26.37
C LYS A 9 -2.65 8.44 26.67
N VAL A 10 -2.14 8.28 27.90
CA VAL A 10 -1.40 7.08 28.33
C VAL A 10 -2.30 5.84 28.23
N GLU A 11 -3.52 5.90 28.76
CA GLU A 11 -4.49 4.79 28.73
C GLU A 11 -4.81 4.35 27.30
N VAL A 12 -5.14 5.30 26.43
CA VAL A 12 -5.50 4.99 25.04
C VAL A 12 -4.32 4.43 24.25
N LEU A 13 -3.14 5.03 24.36
CA LEU A 13 -1.97 4.53 23.64
C LEU A 13 -1.53 3.16 24.16
N SER A 14 -1.63 2.91 25.46
CA SER A 14 -1.32 1.61 26.05
C SER A 14 -2.27 0.53 25.54
N TYR A 15 -3.56 0.82 25.46
CA TYR A 15 -4.56 -0.13 24.98
C TYR A 15 -4.27 -0.61 23.55
N TYR A 16 -3.88 0.30 22.65
CA TYR A 16 -3.59 -0.01 21.25
C TYR A 16 -2.13 -0.38 20.96
N SER A 17 -1.37 -0.67 22.02
CA SER A 17 0.02 -1.15 21.93
C SER A 17 0.11 -2.64 22.23
N LEU A 18 1.22 -3.28 21.85
CA LEU A 18 1.39 -4.73 22.01
C LEU A 18 1.57 -5.13 23.47
N HIS A 19 2.39 -4.40 24.23
CA HIS A 19 2.74 -4.74 25.61
C HIS A 19 1.95 -3.95 26.68
N SER A 20 0.77 -3.42 26.33
CA SER A 20 -0.06 -2.63 27.26
C SER A 20 0.66 -1.44 27.92
N ILE A 21 1.68 -0.92 27.25
CA ILE A 21 2.40 0.32 27.57
C ILE A 21 2.36 1.22 26.34
N PRO A 22 2.53 2.55 26.44
CA PRO A 22 2.61 3.38 25.26
C PRO A 22 3.88 3.04 24.47
N GLU A 23 3.74 2.33 23.35
CA GLU A 23 4.85 1.97 22.48
C GLU A 23 4.44 1.95 21.00
N CYS A 24 5.39 2.32 20.14
CA CYS A 24 5.20 2.19 18.71
C CYS A 24 5.23 0.70 18.32
N LYS A 25 4.16 0.21 17.71
CA LYS A 25 4.08 -1.17 17.20
C LYS A 25 5.19 -1.56 16.22
N ILE A 26 5.77 -0.59 15.50
CA ILE A 26 6.79 -0.86 14.48
C ILE A 26 8.21 -0.82 15.05
N CYS A 27 8.56 0.20 15.83
CA CYS A 27 9.95 0.44 16.26
C CYS A 27 10.16 0.43 17.78
N GLY A 28 9.12 0.17 18.57
CA GLY A 28 9.21 0.04 20.02
C GLY A 28 9.49 1.34 20.80
N ARG A 29 9.55 2.52 20.15
CA ARG A 29 9.74 3.79 20.87
C ARG A 29 8.58 4.02 21.85
N THR A 30 8.91 4.46 23.06
CA THR A 30 7.96 4.66 24.18
C THR A 30 7.75 6.12 24.57
N GLU A 31 8.44 7.05 23.89
CA GLU A 31 8.35 8.48 24.18
C GLU A 31 6.94 9.03 23.88
N LEU A 32 6.14 9.27 24.93
CA LEU A 32 4.72 9.61 24.83
C LEU A 32 4.42 10.80 23.89
N ILE A 33 5.33 11.78 23.82
CA ILE A 33 5.18 12.96 22.95
C ILE A 33 5.30 12.61 21.45
N LYS A 34 5.98 11.51 21.11
CA LYS A 34 6.19 11.04 19.75
C LYS A 34 5.10 10.05 19.30
N LEU A 35 4.27 9.57 20.22
CA LEU A 35 3.24 8.56 19.98
C LEU A 35 1.87 9.17 19.67
N GLU A 36 1.17 8.49 18.76
CA GLU A 36 -0.16 8.83 18.27
C GLU A 36 -0.97 7.57 17.89
N ILE A 37 -2.28 7.75 17.73
CA ILE A 37 -3.18 6.69 17.26
C ILE A 37 -3.25 6.73 15.75
N ASP A 38 -3.02 5.59 15.14
CA ASP A 38 -3.12 5.34 13.71
C ASP A 38 -4.31 4.42 13.37
N HIS A 39 -4.91 4.65 12.20
CA HIS A 39 -5.92 3.78 11.59
C HIS A 39 -5.22 2.67 10.79
N ILE A 40 -5.40 1.41 11.19
CA ILE A 40 -4.74 0.25 10.56
C ILE A 40 -5.05 0.14 9.05
N LYS A 41 -6.30 0.36 8.65
CA LYS A 41 -6.77 0.24 7.25
C LYS A 41 -6.71 1.54 6.45
N ASP A 42 -6.07 2.58 6.99
CA ASP A 42 -6.19 3.96 6.53
C ASP A 42 -7.66 4.47 6.55
N GLY A 43 -7.90 5.74 6.21
CA GLY A 43 -9.26 6.33 6.20
C GLY A 43 -9.59 7.28 7.36
N GLY A 44 -8.58 7.69 8.13
CA GLY A 44 -8.77 8.64 9.24
C GLY A 44 -9.43 9.97 8.85
N ASN A 45 -9.23 10.45 7.61
CA ASN A 45 -9.91 11.67 7.12
C ASN A 45 -11.43 11.52 7.09
N LYS A 46 -11.94 10.44 6.48
CA LYS A 46 -13.39 10.18 6.39
C LYS A 46 -14.00 9.93 7.76
N HIS A 47 -13.28 9.21 8.63
CA HIS A 47 -13.76 8.96 9.99
C HIS A 47 -13.81 10.24 10.83
N ARG A 48 -12.80 11.11 10.73
CA ARG A 48 -12.80 12.40 11.43
C ARG A 48 -13.92 13.32 10.97
N GLU A 49 -14.21 13.31 9.66
CA GLU A 49 -15.32 14.03 9.06
C GLU A 49 -16.68 13.50 9.56
N GLN A 50 -16.87 12.18 9.55
CA GLN A 50 -18.09 11.53 10.06
C GLN A 50 -18.36 11.81 11.53
N LEU A 51 -17.31 11.89 12.35
CA LEU A 51 -17.43 12.13 13.79
C LEU A 51 -17.48 13.63 14.16
N ASN A 52 -17.35 14.54 13.19
CA ASN A 52 -17.11 15.96 13.44
C ASN A 52 -16.01 16.19 14.51
N ASN A 53 -14.91 15.42 14.40
CA ASN A 53 -13.87 15.35 15.43
C ASN A 53 -12.51 15.76 14.86
N HIS A 54 -11.96 16.85 15.41
CA HIS A 54 -10.68 17.42 14.99
C HIS A 54 -9.44 16.70 15.54
N GLY A 55 -9.61 15.56 16.23
CA GLY A 55 -8.52 14.74 16.72
C GLY A 55 -8.11 15.00 18.18
N GLY A 56 -6.90 14.57 18.54
CA GLY A 56 -6.32 14.80 19.87
C GLY A 56 -7.15 14.21 21.03
N TYR A 57 -7.34 15.00 22.09
CA TYR A 57 -8.03 14.55 23.30
C TYR A 57 -9.49 14.16 23.07
N ALA A 58 -10.22 14.87 22.19
CA ALA A 58 -11.61 14.54 21.86
C ALA A 58 -11.71 13.15 21.21
N PHE A 59 -10.77 12.81 20.34
CA PHE A 59 -10.69 11.51 19.71
C PHE A 59 -10.33 10.39 20.70
N TYR A 60 -9.39 10.63 21.62
CA TYR A 60 -9.11 9.67 22.68
C TYR A 60 -10.31 9.40 23.58
N ARG A 61 -11.06 10.44 23.96
CA ARG A 61 -12.30 10.28 24.72
C ARG A 61 -13.35 9.48 23.95
N TRP A 62 -13.47 9.72 22.64
CA TRP A 62 -14.35 8.93 21.79
C TRP A 62 -13.97 7.45 21.80
N LEU A 63 -12.69 7.11 21.70
CA LEU A 63 -12.22 5.72 21.77
C LEU A 63 -12.59 5.04 23.10
N GLN A 64 -12.44 5.76 24.23
CA GLN A 64 -12.83 5.24 25.55
C GLN A 64 -14.34 4.98 25.65
N ILE A 65 -15.16 5.95 25.21
CA ILE A 65 -16.63 5.85 25.29
C ILE A 65 -17.16 4.71 24.41
N ASN A 66 -16.51 4.45 23.27
CA ASN A 66 -16.91 3.39 22.35
C ASN A 66 -16.27 2.02 22.68
N GLY A 67 -15.71 1.85 23.88
CA GLY A 67 -15.19 0.56 24.33
C GLY A 67 -13.94 0.08 23.59
N TYR A 68 -13.12 1.02 23.11
CA TYR A 68 -11.88 0.75 22.39
C TYR A 68 -12.06 -0.16 21.14
N PRO A 69 -12.76 0.32 20.10
CA PRO A 69 -13.03 -0.47 18.90
C PRO A 69 -11.73 -0.94 18.22
N SER A 70 -11.79 -2.10 17.57
CA SER A 70 -10.68 -2.58 16.73
C SER A 70 -10.43 -1.65 15.52
N GLY A 71 -9.28 -1.80 14.86
CA GLY A 71 -8.92 -1.02 13.66
C GLY A 71 -7.96 0.14 13.92
N TYR A 72 -7.49 0.30 15.15
CA TYR A 72 -6.49 1.28 15.56
C TYR A 72 -5.22 0.63 16.09
N GLN A 73 -4.12 1.36 16.04
CA GLN A 73 -2.82 0.95 16.60
C GLN A 73 -2.05 2.16 17.10
N THR A 74 -1.14 1.96 18.05
CA THR A 74 -0.21 3.00 18.49
C THR A 74 1.04 3.01 17.63
N LEU A 75 1.36 4.16 17.03
CA LEU A 75 2.59 4.39 16.27
C LEU A 75 3.29 5.65 16.73
N CYS A 76 4.61 5.72 16.51
CA CYS A 76 5.30 7.00 16.55
C CYS A 76 5.06 7.77 15.25
N ARG A 77 5.11 9.10 15.30
CA ARG A 77 4.83 9.99 14.15
C ARG A 77 5.60 9.61 12.88
N GLN A 78 6.89 9.29 13.02
CA GLN A 78 7.74 8.88 11.90
C GLN A 78 7.30 7.54 11.31
N CYS A 79 6.99 6.55 12.16
CA CYS A 79 6.50 5.26 11.70
C CYS A 79 5.09 5.36 11.10
N ASN A 80 4.22 6.24 11.61
CA ASN A 80 2.90 6.47 11.03
C ASN A 80 3.00 7.05 9.61
N GLU A 81 3.83 8.08 9.45
CA GLU A 81 4.09 8.72 8.16
C GLU A 81 4.66 7.74 7.12
N HIS A 82 5.51 6.80 7.55
CA HIS A 82 6.19 5.85 6.68
C HIS A 82 5.66 4.40 6.78
N LYS A 83 4.53 4.15 7.46
CA LYS A 83 4.06 2.78 7.76
C LYS A 83 3.85 1.95 6.50
N SER A 84 3.44 2.55 5.39
CA SER A 84 3.26 1.89 4.10
C SER A 84 4.57 1.33 3.53
N PHE A 85 5.67 2.05 3.73
CA PHE A 85 7.01 1.59 3.35
C PHE A 85 7.53 0.52 4.34
N LEU A 86 7.39 0.79 5.64
CA LEU A 86 7.96 -0.04 6.72
C LEU A 86 7.26 -1.40 6.88
N THR A 87 5.96 -1.47 6.62
CA THR A 87 5.18 -2.72 6.72
C THR A 87 5.10 -3.48 5.39
N GLY A 88 5.79 -3.02 4.35
CA GLY A 88 5.75 -3.64 3.02
C GLY A 88 4.39 -3.57 2.33
N THR A 89 3.41 -2.86 2.91
CA THR A 89 2.09 -2.62 2.31
C THR A 89 2.23 -1.55 1.23
N ARG A 90 2.72 -1.97 0.06
CA ARG A 90 2.90 -1.11 -1.11
C ARG A 90 1.57 -0.41 -1.46
N LYS A 91 1.38 0.85 -1.02
CA LYS A 91 0.61 1.85 -1.78
C LYS A 91 1.45 2.35 -2.94
N GLY A 92 1.79 1.43 -3.84
CA GLY A 92 2.07 1.85 -5.21
C GLY A 92 0.78 2.39 -5.78
N LYS A 93 0.81 3.57 -6.41
CA LYS A 93 -0.17 3.93 -7.45
C LYS A 93 -0.48 2.66 -8.23
N ALA A 94 -1.74 2.21 -8.25
CA ALA A 94 -2.21 0.96 -8.86
C ALA A 94 -1.19 0.38 -9.85
N GLY A 95 -0.24 -0.40 -9.34
CA GLY A 95 0.73 -1.09 -10.17
C GLY A 95 -0.11 -2.09 -10.94
N ARG A 96 -0.24 -1.88 -12.25
CA ARG A 96 -1.00 -2.73 -13.17
C ARG A 96 -0.94 -4.19 -12.71
N ARG A 97 -2.11 -4.76 -12.39
CA ARG A 97 -2.27 -6.17 -12.00
C ARG A 97 -1.50 -7.04 -12.99
N GLY A 98 -0.79 -8.06 -12.48
CA GLY A 98 0.11 -8.94 -13.21
C GLY A 98 -0.45 -9.33 -14.59
N TYR A 99 0.06 -8.66 -15.61
CA TYR A 99 -0.14 -9.08 -16.99
C TYR A 99 0.99 -10.03 -17.31
N GLU A 100 0.63 -11.25 -17.71
CA GLU A 100 1.59 -12.19 -18.24
C GLU A 100 2.17 -11.63 -19.56
N ILE A 101 3.49 -11.57 -19.65
CA ILE A 101 4.23 -11.08 -20.81
C ILE A 101 4.50 -12.27 -21.70
N LEU A 102 4.03 -12.22 -22.94
CA LEU A 102 4.19 -13.27 -23.94
C LEU A 102 5.29 -12.89 -24.93
N GLN A 103 6.26 -13.77 -25.11
CA GLN A 103 7.35 -13.65 -26.08
C GLN A 103 7.11 -14.61 -27.23
N TYR A 104 7.13 -14.08 -28.45
CA TYR A 104 6.99 -14.88 -29.67
C TYR A 104 8.21 -14.74 -30.55
N ASP A 105 8.45 -15.75 -31.39
CA ASP A 105 9.41 -15.68 -32.48
C ASP A 105 8.92 -14.74 -33.61
N LYS A 106 9.71 -14.62 -34.67
CA LYS A 106 9.38 -13.79 -35.85
C LYS A 106 8.17 -14.32 -36.64
N ASN A 107 7.83 -15.59 -36.47
CA ASN A 107 6.73 -16.29 -37.12
C ASN A 107 5.45 -16.29 -36.26
N ASN A 108 5.43 -15.57 -35.14
CA ASN A 108 4.35 -15.55 -34.14
C ASN A 108 4.11 -16.89 -33.41
N ASN A 109 5.12 -17.77 -33.32
CA ASN A 109 5.06 -18.91 -32.41
C ASN A 109 5.41 -18.46 -31.00
N LEU A 110 4.61 -18.87 -30.01
CA LEU A 110 4.87 -18.55 -28.61
C LEU A 110 6.13 -19.31 -28.14
N ILE A 111 7.11 -18.57 -27.63
CA ILE A 111 8.35 -19.13 -27.08
C ILE A 111 8.22 -19.26 -25.56
N ASN A 112 7.80 -18.18 -24.89
CA ASN A 112 7.79 -18.10 -23.43
C ASN A 112 6.68 -17.18 -22.91
N SER A 113 6.36 -17.35 -21.63
CA SER A 113 5.51 -16.45 -20.87
C SER A 113 6.16 -16.09 -19.53
N TYR A 114 5.94 -14.85 -19.08
CA TYR A 114 6.56 -14.31 -17.87
C TYR A 114 5.52 -13.58 -17.03
N ASN A 115 5.62 -13.64 -15.70
CA ASN A 115 4.72 -12.96 -14.79
C ASN A 115 4.95 -11.43 -14.75
N SER A 116 6.09 -10.95 -15.23
CA SER A 116 6.39 -9.52 -15.28
C SER A 116 7.41 -9.11 -16.35
N LEU A 117 7.40 -7.83 -16.71
CA LEU A 117 8.42 -7.22 -17.60
C LEU A 117 9.84 -7.39 -17.08
N ARG A 118 10.03 -7.34 -15.75
CA ARG A 118 11.34 -7.44 -15.12
C ARG A 118 11.89 -8.86 -15.17
N GLU A 119 11.02 -9.85 -15.01
CA GLU A 119 11.35 -11.25 -15.17
C GLU A 119 11.73 -11.57 -16.61
N ALA A 120 10.89 -11.17 -17.58
CA ALA A 120 11.18 -11.31 -19.00
C ALA A 120 12.54 -10.68 -19.38
N ALA A 121 12.79 -9.47 -18.90
CA ALA A 121 14.06 -8.77 -19.11
C ALA A 121 15.25 -9.50 -18.47
N ARG A 122 15.12 -9.93 -17.22
CA ARG A 122 16.19 -10.64 -16.49
C ARG A 122 16.56 -11.96 -17.17
N GLU A 123 15.58 -12.75 -17.58
CA GLU A 123 15.80 -14.09 -18.14
C GLU A 123 16.32 -14.07 -19.57
N ASN A 124 16.01 -13.01 -20.31
CA ASN A 124 16.53 -12.81 -21.67
C ASN A 124 17.79 -11.92 -21.69
N ASN A 125 18.24 -11.43 -20.53
CA ASN A 125 19.32 -10.45 -20.40
C ASN A 125 19.09 -9.17 -21.25
N LEU A 126 17.87 -8.64 -21.19
CA LEU A 126 17.39 -7.50 -21.96
C LEU A 126 17.04 -6.31 -21.05
N LEU A 127 16.84 -5.14 -21.67
CA LEU A 127 16.28 -3.97 -20.99
C LEU A 127 14.76 -4.01 -21.00
N HIS A 128 14.16 -4.06 -19.81
CA HIS A 128 12.69 -4.08 -19.65
C HIS A 128 11.99 -2.84 -20.24
N GLN A 129 12.70 -1.72 -20.39
CA GLN A 129 12.19 -0.49 -20.99
C GLN A 129 11.85 -0.69 -22.47
N THR A 130 12.70 -1.40 -23.22
CA THR A 130 12.50 -1.68 -24.64
C THR A 130 11.34 -2.65 -24.85
N ILE A 131 11.23 -3.67 -23.99
CA ILE A 131 10.09 -4.60 -23.97
C ILE A 131 8.80 -3.83 -23.65
N SER A 132 8.85 -2.93 -22.65
CA SER A 132 7.71 -2.06 -22.33
C SER A 132 7.31 -1.16 -23.49
N TYR A 133 8.27 -0.66 -24.26
CA TYR A 133 8.00 0.20 -25.41
C TYR A 133 7.30 -0.59 -26.53
N ALA A 134 7.82 -1.77 -26.87
CA ALA A 134 7.22 -2.68 -27.84
C ALA A 134 5.78 -3.06 -27.46
N ILE A 135 5.54 -3.39 -26.20
CA ILE A 135 4.18 -3.74 -25.73
C ILE A 135 3.19 -2.57 -25.83
N LYS A 136 3.64 -1.34 -25.56
CA LYS A 136 2.78 -0.15 -25.66
C LYS A 136 2.49 0.21 -27.12
N ASN A 137 3.44 -0.05 -28.01
CA ASN A 137 3.33 0.26 -29.43
C ASN A 137 2.83 -0.95 -30.21
N LYS A 138 1.50 -1.16 -30.25
CA LYS A 138 0.90 -2.33 -30.90
C LYS A 138 1.26 -2.47 -32.39
N SER A 139 1.53 -1.37 -33.09
CA SER A 139 1.96 -1.38 -34.51
C SER A 139 3.44 -1.69 -34.69
N ASN A 140 4.27 -1.51 -33.64
CA ASN A 140 5.68 -1.90 -33.62
C ASN A 140 6.01 -2.69 -32.34
N ASN A 141 5.38 -3.86 -32.21
CA ASN A 141 5.51 -4.72 -31.03
C ASN A 141 6.75 -5.63 -31.05
N LYS A 142 7.76 -5.27 -31.85
CA LYS A 142 8.99 -6.04 -32.02
C LYS A 142 10.14 -5.40 -31.23
N ALA A 143 10.87 -6.20 -30.46
CA ALA A 143 12.10 -5.78 -29.80
C ALA A 143 13.06 -6.96 -29.64
N TYR A 144 14.35 -6.72 -29.85
CA TYR A 144 15.41 -7.73 -29.74
C TYR A 144 15.18 -9.01 -30.55
N GLY A 145 14.53 -8.89 -31.72
CA GLY A 145 14.23 -10.03 -32.59
C GLY A 145 12.97 -10.83 -32.20
N TYR A 146 12.28 -10.45 -31.14
CA TYR A 146 11.05 -11.08 -30.66
C TYR A 146 9.84 -10.16 -30.82
N VAL A 147 8.65 -10.75 -30.85
CA VAL A 147 7.37 -10.05 -30.71
C VAL A 147 6.91 -10.14 -29.27
N TRP A 148 6.54 -9.02 -28.66
CA TRP A 148 6.12 -8.94 -27.26
C TRP A 148 4.66 -8.54 -27.14
N LYS A 149 3.86 -9.33 -26.42
CA LYS A 149 2.43 -9.04 -26.17
C LYS A 149 2.09 -9.20 -24.69
N LEU A 150 1.02 -8.54 -24.25
CA LEU A 150 0.41 -8.84 -22.96
C LEU A 150 -0.65 -9.91 -23.16
N LYS A 151 -0.71 -10.89 -22.27
CA LYS A 151 -1.87 -11.78 -22.19
C LYS A 151 -3.06 -10.96 -21.76
N GLU A 152 -4.06 -10.87 -22.63
CA GLU A 152 -5.30 -10.17 -22.32
C GLU A 152 -6.03 -10.93 -21.20
N ASN A 153 -6.23 -10.28 -20.06
CA ASN A 153 -7.19 -10.76 -19.07
C ASN A 153 -8.59 -10.37 -19.58
N GLU A 154 -9.47 -11.35 -19.73
CA GLU A 154 -10.87 -11.17 -20.20
C GLU A 154 -11.63 -10.07 -19.44
N LYS A 155 -11.20 -9.71 -18.24
CA LYS A 155 -11.80 -8.65 -17.40
C LYS A 155 -11.58 -7.21 -17.89
N CYS A 156 -10.78 -6.96 -18.94
CA CYS A 156 -10.52 -5.61 -19.45
C CYS A 156 -11.31 -5.22 -20.72
N GLN A 157 -12.16 -6.10 -21.27
CA GLN A 157 -12.97 -5.77 -22.45
C GLN A 157 -14.15 -4.82 -22.15
N ASN A 158 -14.52 -4.62 -20.88
CA ASN A 158 -15.70 -3.83 -20.49
C ASN A 158 -15.42 -2.37 -20.10
N LEU A 159 -14.25 -1.80 -20.38
CA LEU A 159 -13.92 -0.41 -20.01
C LEU A 159 -13.65 0.53 -21.21
N VAL A 160 -13.94 0.11 -22.44
CA VAL A 160 -13.83 0.98 -23.64
C VAL A 160 -15.11 0.95 -24.50
N LYS A 161 -16.26 0.62 -23.90
CA LYS A 161 -17.58 0.79 -24.54
C LYS A 161 -18.52 1.54 -23.59
N LEU A 162 -18.29 2.84 -23.44
CA LEU A 162 -19.31 3.85 -23.19
C LEU A 162 -18.88 5.11 -23.93
#